data_AF-A0A820R282-F1
#
_entry.id   AF-A0A820R282-F1
#
_cell.length_a   1.000
_cell.length_b   1.000
_cell.length_c   1.000
_cell.angle_alpha   90.00
_cell.angle_beta   90.00
_cell.angle_gamma   90.00
#
_symmetry.space_group_name_H-M   'P 1'
#
loop_
_entity.id
_entity.type
_entity.pdbx_description
1 polymer ?
#
loop_
_entity_poly.entity_id
_entity_poly.type
_entity_poly.pdbx_seq_one_letter_code
_entity_poly.pdbx_strand_id
1 'polypeptide(L)'
;SGKVTQIYITVQPNKINEQVYYKVGIWHRSDVTQTIDPSGGMYLNDHAFKDYFLTLLLNSVNVAIESPSLRCRIAQQRQRLKREELKKLAQTLSIGQILNLSNDVENINCNVDQQFNNVSNSTLDNSIPTSG
;
A
#
# COMPACT_ATOMS: atom_id res chain seq x y z
N SER A 1 14.47 8.87 8.20
CA SER A 1 14.06 7.72 7.37
C SER A 1 13.26 6.77 8.23
N GLY A 2 11.92 6.89 8.22
CA GLY A 2 11.04 5.99 8.94
C GLY A 2 10.58 4.86 8.02
N LYS A 3 10.83 3.60 8.41
CA LYS A 3 10.20 2.44 7.76
C LYS A 3 8.69 2.60 7.93
N VAL A 4 7.94 2.52 6.84
CA VAL A 4 6.47 2.52 6.87
C VAL A 4 6.02 1.10 6.64
N THR A 5 5.42 0.51 7.66
CA THR A 5 4.80 -0.81 7.57
C THR A 5 3.34 -0.62 7.20
N GLN A 6 2.88 -1.26 6.11
CA GLN A 6 1.48 -1.14 5.66
C GLN A 6 0.59 -2.21 6.27
N ILE A 7 1.11 -3.44 6.42
CA ILE A 7 0.37 -4.61 6.87
C ILE A 7 1.22 -5.36 7.89
N TYR A 8 0.56 -5.81 8.96
CA TYR A 8 1.08 -6.69 9.99
C TYR A 8 0.32 -8.01 9.93
N ILE A 9 1.06 -9.11 9.80
CA ILE A 9 0.52 -10.46 9.95
C ILE A 9 1.05 -11.00 11.27
N THR A 10 0.12 -11.44 12.12
CA THR A 10 0.41 -12.05 13.42
C THR A 10 0.16 -13.54 13.33
N VAL A 11 1.06 -14.34 13.92
CA VAL A 11 0.92 -15.79 13.99
C VAL A 11 1.12 -16.19 15.44
N GLN A 12 0.08 -16.78 16.03
CA GLN A 12 0.12 -17.27 17.41
C GLN A 12 -0.05 -18.80 17.40
N PRO A 13 1.01 -19.56 17.74
CA PRO A 13 0.90 -21.00 17.90
C PRO A 13 0.11 -21.34 19.18
N ASN A 14 -0.78 -22.31 19.09
CA ASN A 14 -1.59 -22.85 20.17
C ASN A 14 -1.46 -24.37 20.14
N LYS A 15 -1.15 -25.00 21.28
CA LYS A 15 -1.06 -26.45 21.39
C LYS A 15 -2.33 -26.98 22.04
N ILE A 16 -3.05 -27.86 21.35
CA ILE A 16 -4.26 -28.52 21.83
C ILE A 16 -4.09 -30.02 21.61
N ASN A 17 -4.14 -30.82 22.68
CA ASN A 17 -4.02 -32.29 22.61
C ASN A 17 -2.85 -32.76 21.74
N GLU A 18 -1.65 -32.25 22.04
CA GLU A 18 -0.39 -32.54 21.33
C GLU A 18 -0.28 -32.03 19.88
N GLN A 19 -1.37 -31.53 19.28
CA GLN A 19 -1.35 -30.90 17.97
C GLN A 19 -1.12 -29.39 18.06
N VAL A 20 -0.37 -28.84 17.11
CA VAL A 20 -0.11 -27.40 17.00
C VAL A 20 -1.06 -26.80 15.97
N TYR A 21 -1.72 -25.72 16.38
CA TYR A 21 -2.56 -24.87 15.54
C TYR A 21 -2.03 -23.46 15.54
N TYR A 22 -2.15 -22.77 14.43
CA TYR A 22 -1.71 -21.39 14.26
C TYR A 22 -2.93 -20.50 14.10
N LYS A 23 -3.08 -19.55 15.02
CA LYS A 23 -4.03 -18.44 14.88
C LYS A 23 -3.35 -17.34 14.08
N VAL A 24 -3.86 -17.04 12.90
CA VAL A 24 -3.30 -16.00 12.03
C VAL A 24 -4.22 -14.78 12.07
N GLY A 25 -3.67 -13.61 12.40
CA GLY A 25 -4.40 -12.34 12.39
C GLY A 25 -3.76 -11.34 11.45
N ILE A 26 -4.56 -10.45 10.85
CA ILE A 26 -4.07 -9.40 9.94
C ILE A 26 -4.52 -8.02 10.41
N TRP A 27 -3.61 -7.06 10.37
CA TRP A 27 -3.87 -5.66 10.65
C TRP A 27 -3.22 -4.83 9.55
N HIS A 28 -3.92 -3.83 9.05
CA HIS A 28 -3.39 -2.96 8.02
C HIS A 28 -3.70 -1.51 8.32
N ARG A 29 -2.92 -0.61 7.69
CA ARG A 29 -3.17 0.83 7.78
C ARG A 29 -4.48 1.19 7.08
N SER A 30 -5.04 2.33 7.47
CA SER A 30 -6.33 2.82 6.96
C SER A 30 -6.32 3.18 5.48
N ASP A 31 -5.14 3.43 4.90
CA ASP A 31 -4.97 3.72 3.48
C ASP A 31 -4.80 2.44 2.63
N VAL A 32 -4.82 1.26 3.25
CA VAL A 32 -4.99 -0.02 2.55
C VAL A 32 -6.48 -0.31 2.46
N THR A 33 -7.09 -0.08 1.29
CA THR A 33 -8.54 -0.16 1.08
C THR A 33 -9.00 -1.47 0.42
N GLN A 34 -8.07 -2.21 -0.19
CA GLN A 34 -8.39 -3.47 -0.86
C GLN A 34 -8.45 -4.61 0.16
N THR A 35 -9.40 -5.53 -0.06
CA THR A 35 -9.51 -6.76 0.72
C THR A 35 -8.30 -7.66 0.47
N ILE A 36 -7.75 -8.22 1.55
CA ILE A 36 -6.66 -9.20 1.47
C ILE A 36 -7.28 -10.59 1.62
N ASP A 37 -7.08 -11.43 0.61
CA ASP A 37 -7.55 -12.82 0.58
C ASP A 37 -6.34 -13.78 0.54
N PRO A 38 -6.33 -14.91 1.27
CA PRO A 38 -7.33 -15.33 2.23
C PRO A 38 -7.45 -14.34 3.40
N SER A 39 -8.66 -14.14 3.92
CA SER A 39 -8.85 -13.26 5.09
C SER A 39 -8.12 -13.78 6.33
N GLY A 40 -7.67 -12.88 7.21
CA GLY A 40 -7.13 -13.24 8.52
C GLY A 40 -8.20 -13.76 9.49
N GLY A 41 -7.79 -14.12 10.72
CA GLY A 41 -8.68 -14.66 11.75
C GLY A 41 -8.83 -16.19 11.72
N MET A 42 -8.01 -16.88 10.94
CA MET A 42 -8.08 -18.32 10.74
C MET A 42 -7.30 -19.09 11.81
N TYR A 43 -7.80 -20.27 12.17
CA TYR A 43 -7.08 -21.28 12.95
C TYR A 43 -6.71 -22.44 12.03
N LEU A 44 -5.41 -22.72 11.90
CA LEU A 44 -4.89 -23.67 10.91
C LEU A 44 -4.01 -24.71 11.58
N ASN A 45 -4.10 -25.97 11.15
CA ASN A 45 -3.11 -26.98 11.51
C ASN A 45 -1.80 -26.76 10.71
N ASP A 46 -0.74 -27.47 11.08
CA ASP A 46 0.60 -27.28 10.49
C ASP A 46 0.63 -27.45 8.97
N HIS A 47 -0.09 -28.44 8.43
CA HIS A 47 -0.17 -28.70 7.00
C HIS A 47 -0.84 -27.55 6.23
N ALA A 48 -1.99 -27.06 6.72
CA ALA A 48 -2.73 -25.98 6.05
C ALA A 48 -2.10 -24.59 6.26
N PHE A 49 -1.35 -24.42 7.35
CA PHE A 49 -0.75 -23.14 7.71
C PHE A 49 0.23 -22.62 6.65
N LYS A 50 1.12 -23.48 6.14
CA LYS A 50 2.19 -23.06 5.24
C LYS A 50 1.67 -22.42 3.96
N ASP A 51 0.76 -23.11 3.25
CA ASP A 51 0.24 -22.64 1.97
C ASP A 51 -0.66 -21.42 2.15
N TYR A 52 -1.48 -21.42 3.19
CA TYR A 52 -2.28 -20.26 3.58
C TYR A 52 -1.39 -19.04 3.87
N PHE A 53 -0.34 -19.20 4.69
CA PHE A 53 0.50 -18.09 5.14
C PHE A 53 1.29 -17.49 3.98
N LEU A 54 1.83 -18.32 3.07
CA LEU A 54 2.53 -17.84 1.89
C LEU A 54 1.60 -17.09 0.94
N THR A 55 0.38 -17.60 0.72
CA THR A 55 -0.63 -16.94 -0.09
C THR A 55 -1.04 -15.59 0.52
N LEU A 56 -1.31 -15.58 1.83
CA LEU A 56 -1.63 -14.38 2.58
C LEU A 56 -0.52 -13.33 2.48
N LEU A 57 0.74 -13.75 2.64
CA LEU A 57 1.90 -12.85 2.59
C LEU A 57 2.05 -12.23 1.20
N LEU A 58 1.94 -13.02 0.14
CA LEU A 58 2.05 -12.52 -1.23
C LEU A 58 0.94 -11.52 -1.55
N ASN A 59 -0.31 -11.86 -1.23
CA ASN A 59 -1.45 -11.00 -1.49
C ASN A 59 -1.41 -9.73 -0.62
N SER A 60 -0.90 -9.82 0.60
CA SER A 60 -0.64 -8.65 1.44
C SER A 60 0.36 -7.70 0.77
N VAL A 61 1.45 -8.21 0.20
CA VAL A 61 2.42 -7.36 -0.51
C VAL A 61 1.78 -6.66 -1.71
N ASN A 62 1.02 -7.40 -2.53
CA ASN A 62 0.32 -6.86 -3.69
C ASN A 62 -0.66 -5.74 -3.30
N VAL A 63 -1.41 -5.93 -2.22
CA VAL A 63 -2.33 -4.92 -1.72
C VAL A 63 -1.59 -3.73 -1.09
N ALA A 64 -0.47 -3.96 -0.40
CA ALA A 64 0.32 -2.90 0.22
C ALA A 64 0.96 -1.95 -0.80
N ILE A 65 1.42 -2.45 -1.95
CA ILE A 65 2.01 -1.61 -3.01
C ILE A 65 0.99 -0.70 -3.67
N GLU A 66 -0.30 -1.06 -3.62
CA GLU A 66 -1.39 -0.23 -4.11
C GLU A 66 -1.81 0.86 -3.11
N SER A 67 -1.35 0.81 -1.86
CA SER A 67 -1.66 1.85 -0.87
C SER A 67 -1.15 3.23 -1.33
N PRO A 68 -1.96 4.30 -1.21
CA PRO A 68 -1.57 5.65 -1.63
C PRO A 68 -0.22 6.11 -1.06
N SER A 69 0.02 5.83 0.22
CA SER A 69 1.27 6.24 0.87
C SER A 69 2.49 5.50 0.33
N LEU A 70 2.36 4.22 -0.06
CA LEU A 70 3.47 3.48 -0.67
C LEU A 70 3.64 3.83 -2.15
N ARG A 71 2.55 4.00 -2.90
CA ARG A 71 2.58 4.43 -4.31
C ARG A 71 3.30 5.76 -4.48
N CYS A 72 3.01 6.75 -3.64
CA CYS A 72 3.73 8.03 -3.66
C CYS A 72 5.24 7.84 -3.44
N ARG A 73 5.64 7.05 -2.42
CA ARG A 73 7.06 6.78 -2.14
C ARG A 73 7.73 6.05 -3.29
N ILE A 74 7.08 5.07 -3.89
CA ILE A 74 7.59 4.35 -5.06
C ILE A 74 7.79 5.31 -6.24
N ALA A 75 6.82 6.20 -6.51
CA ALA A 75 6.92 7.19 -7.58
C ALA A 75 8.11 8.16 -7.34
N GLN A 76 8.26 8.67 -6.11
CA GLN A 76 9.40 9.52 -5.73
C GLN A 76 10.73 8.81 -5.93
N GLN A 77 10.84 7.53 -5.55
CA GLN A 77 12.06 6.75 -5.74
C GLN A 77 12.36 6.49 -7.22
N ARG A 78 11.36 6.14 -8.02
CA ARG A 78 11.52 5.94 -9.48
C ARG A 78 12.00 7.21 -10.17
N GLN A 79 11.45 8.36 -9.80
CA GLN A 79 11.88 9.65 -10.35
C GLN A 79 13.31 9.99 -9.94
N ARG A 80 13.68 9.75 -8.67
CA ARG A 80 15.05 9.94 -8.19
C ARG A 80 16.05 9.10 -8.99
N LEU A 81 15.76 7.80 -9.17
CA LEU A 81 16.60 6.90 -9.96
C LEU A 81 16.74 7.37 -11.42
N LYS A 82 15.64 7.74 -12.07
CA LYS A 82 15.65 8.29 -13.43
C LYS A 82 16.55 9.54 -13.54
N ARG A 83 16.52 10.43 -12.53
CA ARG A 83 17.39 11.62 -12.50
C ARG A 83 18.85 11.24 -12.32
N GLU A 84 19.15 10.28 -11.45
CA GLU A 84 20.52 9.78 -11.23
C GLU A 84 21.08 9.13 -12.50
N GLU A 85 20.28 8.36 -13.24
CA GLU A 85 20.65 7.77 -14.53
C GLU A 85 20.91 8.83 -15.60
N LEU A 86 20.02 9.83 -15.72
CA LEU A 86 20.22 10.95 -16.66
C LEU A 86 21.48 11.76 -16.36
N LYS A 87 21.79 12.00 -15.08
CA LYS A 87 23.03 12.67 -14.68
C LYS A 87 24.27 11.87 -15.10
N LYS A 88 24.26 10.54 -14.91
CA LYS A 88 25.35 9.66 -15.35
C LYS A 88 25.52 9.71 -16.88
N LEU A 89 24.42 9.62 -17.62
CA LEU A 89 24.45 9.68 -19.10
C LEU A 89 24.96 11.03 -19.62
N ALA A 90 24.52 12.16 -19.03
CA ALA A 90 24.97 13.49 -19.43
C ALA A 90 26.47 13.69 -19.21
N GLN A 91 27.02 13.15 -18.11
CA GLN A 91 28.47 13.15 -17.85
C GLN A 91 29.23 12.33 -18.90
N THR A 92 28.74 11.13 -19.25
CA THR A 92 29.35 10.28 -20.29
C THR A 92 29.38 10.95 -21.66
N LEU A 93 28.32 11.68 -22.01
CA LEU A 93 28.19 12.32 -23.33
C LEU A 93 28.88 13.68 -23.42
N SER A 94 29.49 14.20 -22.34
CA SER A 94 30.10 15.54 -22.29
C SER A 94 29.14 16.69 -22.70
N ILE A 95 27.83 16.49 -22.55
CA ILE A 95 26.81 17.49 -22.91
C ILE A 95 26.54 18.37 -21.69
N GLY A 96 27.20 19.53 -21.62
CA GLY A 96 27.10 20.49 -20.51
C GLY A 96 25.74 21.17 -20.33
N GLN A 97 24.77 20.97 -21.23
CA GLN A 97 23.52 21.74 -21.27
C GLN A 97 22.24 21.04 -20.79
N ILE A 98 22.29 19.76 -20.40
CA ILE A 98 21.09 19.02 -19.94
C ILE A 98 20.73 19.32 -18.46
N LEU A 99 21.62 19.96 -17.69
CA LEU A 99 21.47 20.13 -16.25
C LEU A 99 20.43 21.21 -15.83
N ASN A 100 20.02 22.11 -16.72
CA ASN A 100 19.08 23.19 -16.40
C ASN A 100 17.58 22.83 -16.56
N LEU A 101 17.25 21.70 -17.17
CA LEU A 101 15.85 21.26 -17.33
C LEU A 101 15.33 20.44 -16.13
N SER A 102 16.16 20.22 -15.11
CA SER A 102 15.89 19.26 -14.03
C SER A 102 15.44 19.89 -12.70
N ASN A 103 15.28 21.21 -12.63
CA ASN A 103 14.92 21.91 -11.39
C ASN A 103 13.40 22.14 -11.22
N ASP A 104 12.59 21.99 -12.27
CA ASP A 104 11.15 22.32 -12.23
C ASP A 104 10.22 21.15 -11.79
N VAL A 105 10.75 20.10 -11.15
CA VAL A 105 9.94 18.91 -10.79
C VAL A 105 9.86 18.67 -9.27
N GLU A 106 9.93 19.73 -8.47
CA GLU A 106 9.78 19.66 -7.00
C GLU A 106 8.33 19.54 -6.52
N ASN A 107 7.34 19.61 -7.41
CA ASN A 107 5.93 19.43 -7.03
C ASN A 107 5.33 18.19 -7.69
N ILE A 108 5.85 16.98 -7.38
CA ILE A 108 4.93 15.84 -7.38
C ILE A 108 4.06 15.98 -6.13
N ASN A 109 2.95 16.70 -6.31
CA ASN A 109 1.87 16.75 -5.36
C ASN A 109 1.26 15.34 -5.30
N CYS A 110 1.73 14.49 -4.38
CA CYS A 110 1.17 13.15 -4.13
C CYS A 110 -0.25 13.20 -3.52
N ASN A 111 -1.03 14.25 -3.80
CA ASN A 111 -2.33 14.49 -3.21
C ASN A 111 -3.47 14.03 -4.14
N VAL A 112 -3.33 12.84 -4.72
CA VAL A 112 -4.34 12.31 -5.67
C VAL A 112 -5.52 11.63 -4.96
N ASP A 113 -5.46 11.32 -3.66
CA ASP A 113 -6.56 10.59 -2.99
C ASP A 113 -7.28 11.35 -1.86
N GLN A 114 -6.90 12.61 -1.53
CA GLN A 114 -7.65 13.39 -0.54
C GLN A 114 -8.93 14.03 -1.10
N GLN A 115 -9.14 14.08 -2.42
CA GLN A 115 -10.39 14.59 -2.98
C GLN A 115 -11.56 13.60 -2.88
N PHE A 116 -11.33 12.30 -2.66
CA PHE A 116 -12.43 11.34 -2.54
C PHE A 116 -13.04 11.26 -1.13
N ASN A 117 -12.36 11.73 -0.07
CA ASN A 117 -12.92 11.72 1.28
C ASN A 117 -13.77 12.95 1.62
N ASN A 118 -13.82 13.97 0.75
CA ASN A 118 -14.63 15.18 0.97
C ASN A 118 -15.91 15.25 0.10
N VAL A 119 -16.20 14.24 -0.72
CA VAL A 119 -17.41 14.21 -1.57
C VAL A 119 -18.55 13.37 -0.96
N SER A 120 -18.31 12.63 0.14
CA SER A 120 -19.32 11.75 0.73
C SER A 120 -20.21 12.37 1.81
N ASN A 121 -20.21 13.70 2.00
CA ASN A 121 -21.02 14.35 3.04
C ASN A 121 -21.92 15.52 2.58
N SER A 122 -22.24 15.62 1.29
CA SER A 122 -23.13 16.67 0.80
C SER A 122 -24.19 16.17 -0.17
N THR A 123 -25.01 15.20 0.26
CA THR A 123 -26.37 15.00 -0.26
C THR A 123 -27.13 14.01 0.62
N LEU A 124 -27.80 14.53 1.64
CA LEU A 124 -28.94 13.89 2.28
C LEU A 124 -29.84 15.01 2.83
N ASP A 125 -30.31 15.84 1.90
CA ASP A 125 -31.44 16.74 2.14
C ASP A 125 -32.71 15.92 1.89
N ASN A 126 -33.18 15.23 2.92
CA ASN A 126 -34.42 14.44 2.88
C ASN A 126 -35.62 15.39 2.95
N SER A 127 -36.01 15.95 1.80
CA SER A 127 -37.34 16.53 1.63
C SER A 127 -38.30 15.43 1.13
N ILE A 128 -39.11 14.91 2.06
CA ILE A 128 -40.27 14.06 1.76
C ILE A 128 -41.45 15.01 1.44
N PRO A 129 -42.01 15.02 0.23
CA PRO A 129 -43.30 15.67 0.00
C PRO A 129 -44.41 14.71 0.42
N THR A 130 -45.11 15.02 1.52
CA THR A 130 -46.41 14.43 1.81
C THR A 130 -47.49 15.19 1.04
N SER A 131 -48.21 14.51 0.16
CA SER A 131 -49.46 15.02 -0.39
C SER A 131 -50.33 13.89 -0.94
N GLY A 132 -51.60 13.89 -0.54
CA GLY A 132 -52.73 13.34 -1.30
C GLY A 132 -53.24 11.99 -0.84
#